data_AF-A0A811VFT6-F1
#
_entry.id   AF-A0A811VFT6-F1
#
_cell.length_a   1.000
_cell.length_b   1.000
_cell.length_c   1.000
_cell.angle_alpha   90.00
_cell.angle_beta   90.00
_cell.angle_gamma   90.00
#
_symmetry.space_group_name_H-M   'P 1'
#
loop_
_entity.id
_entity.type
_entity.pdbx_description
1 polymer ?
#
loop_
_entity_poly.entity_id
_entity_poly.type
_entity_poly.pdbx_seq_one_letter_code
_entity_poly.pdbx_strand_id
1 'polypeptide(L)'
;MDHGEACVDVTTHNLTNFIRKCKGEEFICMVKRFSYTTSTENSTSAPKMWSLDRRCAVNCEAGCIVIGERTKLYACTSCCEKSLCNTGRGRAMTTFQRVETGIGTWWCAVLLLSSMQQRFFVWSNSPLLAV
;
A
#
# COMPACT_ATOMS: atom_id res chain seq x y z
N MET A 1 -5.61 20.69 30.58
CA MET A 1 -6.46 20.18 29.48
C MET A 1 -6.19 18.70 29.43
N ASP A 2 -7.13 17.89 29.92
CA ASP A 2 -6.95 16.44 29.98
C ASP A 2 -6.93 15.89 28.55
N HIS A 3 -5.75 15.45 28.12
CA HIS A 3 -5.63 14.59 26.97
C HIS A 3 -6.41 13.33 27.35
N GLY A 4 -7.55 13.10 26.70
CA GLY A 4 -8.35 11.89 26.90
C GLY A 4 -7.52 10.62 26.72
N GLU A 5 -8.13 9.46 26.94
CA GLU A 5 -7.42 8.17 26.88
C GLU A 5 -6.54 8.05 25.61
N ALA A 6 -5.30 7.62 25.80
CA ALA A 6 -4.36 7.44 24.69
C ALA A 6 -4.97 6.51 23.64
N CYS A 7 -4.70 6.77 22.35
CA CYS A 7 -5.16 5.91 21.27
C CYS A 7 -4.60 4.49 21.45
N VAL A 8 -5.46 3.52 21.74
CA VAL A 8 -5.09 2.11 21.90
C VAL A 8 -5.27 1.34 20.59
N ASP A 9 -4.40 0.33 20.38
CA ASP A 9 -4.53 -0.54 19.22
C ASP A 9 -5.60 -1.61 19.51
N VAL A 10 -6.71 -1.56 18.76
CA VAL A 10 -7.85 -2.47 18.91
C VAL A 10 -7.45 -3.94 18.67
N THR A 11 -6.32 -4.18 18.01
CA THR A 11 -5.79 -5.55 17.84
C THR A 11 -5.07 -6.08 19.08
N THR A 12 -4.54 -5.20 19.92
CA THR A 12 -3.76 -5.59 21.12
C THR A 12 -4.62 -5.82 22.35
N HIS A 13 -5.82 -5.24 22.38
CA HIS A 13 -6.75 -5.38 23.47
C HIS A 13 -8.02 -6.05 22.96
N ASN A 14 -8.59 -6.98 23.74
CA ASN A 14 -9.79 -7.75 23.38
C ASN A 14 -11.06 -6.88 23.50
N LEU A 15 -11.12 -5.79 22.73
CA LEU A 15 -12.09 -4.72 22.88
C LEU A 15 -13.30 -4.95 21.97
N THR A 16 -14.07 -5.98 22.28
CA THR A 16 -15.33 -6.32 21.61
C THR A 16 -16.31 -5.14 21.56
N ASN A 17 -16.24 -4.22 22.50
CA ASN A 17 -17.06 -3.00 22.56
C ASN A 17 -16.87 -2.06 21.36
N PHE A 18 -15.72 -2.09 20.67
CA PHE A 18 -15.49 -1.28 19.45
C PHE A 18 -15.91 -1.98 18.17
N ILE A 19 -16.40 -3.22 18.26
CA ILE A 19 -16.89 -3.99 17.12
C ILE A 19 -18.38 -3.76 16.99
N ARG A 20 -18.80 -3.24 15.83
CA ARG A 20 -20.22 -3.13 15.47
C ARG A 20 -20.49 -3.83 14.14
N LYS A 21 -21.68 -4.43 14.02
CA LYS A 21 -22.20 -4.82 12.71
C LYS A 21 -22.58 -3.57 11.93
N CYS A 22 -22.21 -3.51 10.65
CA CYS A 22 -22.68 -2.47 9.76
C CYS A 22 -24.21 -2.57 9.60
N LYS A 23 -24.89 -1.42 9.43
CA LYS A 23 -26.35 -1.33 9.41
C LYS A 23 -26.84 -0.77 8.09
N GLY A 24 -28.04 -1.16 7.68
CA GLY A 24 -28.68 -0.66 6.45
C GLY A 24 -27.83 -0.97 5.22
N GLU A 25 -27.50 0.08 4.47
CA GLU A 25 -26.72 0.02 3.23
C GLU A 25 -25.21 0.22 3.46
N GLU A 26 -24.73 0.28 4.70
CA GLU A 26 -23.30 0.34 4.98
C GLU A 26 -22.67 -1.04 4.80
N PHE A 27 -21.92 -1.28 3.72
CA PHE A 27 -21.20 -2.54 3.47
C PHE A 27 -19.68 -2.38 3.38
N ILE A 28 -19.16 -1.14 3.40
CA ILE A 28 -17.73 -0.87 3.30
C ILE A 28 -17.17 -0.52 4.67
N CYS A 29 -16.11 -1.20 5.11
CA CYS A 29 -15.35 -0.79 6.27
C CYS A 29 -14.37 0.33 5.88
N MET A 30 -14.44 1.45 6.59
CA MET A 30 -13.65 2.65 6.37
C MET A 30 -12.76 2.93 7.58
N VAL A 31 -11.53 3.39 7.30
CA VAL A 31 -10.63 3.99 8.28
C VAL A 31 -10.26 5.40 7.83
N LYS A 32 -10.42 6.39 8.71
CA LYS A 32 -9.90 7.74 8.53
C LYS A 32 -8.81 8.02 9.55
N ARG A 33 -7.61 8.33 9.08
CA ARG A 33 -6.45 8.64 9.91
C ARG A 33 -6.05 10.10 9.72
N PHE A 34 -5.90 10.81 10.82
CA PHE A 34 -5.27 12.12 10.86
C PHE A 34 -3.92 12.01 11.56
N SER A 35 -2.85 12.40 10.87
CA SER A 35 -1.50 12.45 11.42
C SER A 35 -0.80 13.72 10.98
N TYR A 36 0.19 14.18 11.74
CA TYR A 36 0.96 15.36 11.38
C TYR A 36 2.46 15.12 11.49
N THR A 37 3.21 15.82 10.66
CA THR A 37 4.66 16.01 10.83
C THR A 37 4.93 17.49 11.02
N THR A 38 6.03 17.79 11.72
CA THR A 38 6.52 19.16 11.89
C THR A 38 7.91 19.23 11.28
N SER A 39 8.08 20.09 10.29
CA SER A 39 9.35 20.40 9.65
C SER A 39 9.90 21.71 10.21
N THR A 40 11.11 21.62 10.74
CA THR A 40 12.01 22.73 11.05
C THR A 40 13.03 22.86 9.91
N GLU A 41 13.84 23.91 9.93
CA GLU A 41 14.90 24.12 8.93
C GLU A 41 15.85 22.93 8.81
N ASN A 42 16.15 22.25 9.92
CA ASN A 42 17.16 21.19 9.96
C ASN A 42 16.59 19.77 10.07
N SER A 43 15.27 19.62 10.28
CA SER A 43 14.70 18.28 10.49
C SER A 43 13.20 18.23 10.27
N THR A 44 12.69 17.08 9.84
CA THR A 44 11.26 16.76 9.83
C THR A 44 10.98 15.68 10.87
N SER A 45 10.02 15.93 11.76
CA SER A 45 9.63 14.97 12.78
C SER A 45 9.00 13.71 12.16
N ALA A 46 9.09 12.59 12.86
CA ALA A 46 8.32 11.40 12.51
C ALA A 46 6.79 11.72 12.52
N PRO A 47 5.98 11.05 11.68
CA PRO A 47 4.53 11.23 11.67
C PRO A 47 3.90 10.87 13.01
N LYS A 48 3.27 11.84 13.66
CA LYS A 48 2.52 11.67 14.90
C LYS A 48 1.04 11.47 14.58
N MET A 49 0.44 10.40 15.08
CA MET A 49 -1.00 10.18 14.94
C MET A 49 -1.75 11.12 15.88
N TRP A 50 -2.73 11.84 15.33
CA TRP A 50 -3.61 12.71 16.10
C TRP A 50 -4.97 12.07 16.32
N SER A 51 -5.54 11.47 15.27
CA SER A 51 -6.86 10.83 15.35
C SER A 51 -6.98 9.65 14.39
N LEU A 52 -7.81 8.66 14.77
CA LEU A 52 -8.11 7.48 13.99
C LEU A 52 -9.58 7.10 14.18
N ASP A 53 -10.36 7.25 13.12
CA ASP A 53 -11.79 6.91 13.09
C ASP A 53 -12.00 5.64 12.25
N ARG A 54 -12.87 4.75 12.75
CA ARG A 54 -13.24 3.49 12.11
C ARG A 54 -14.75 3.39 12.07
N ARG A 55 -15.31 3.23 10.87
CA ARG A 55 -16.75 3.15 10.69
C ARG A 55 -17.11 2.30 9.49
N CYS A 56 -18.34 1.83 9.45
CA CYS A 56 -18.94 1.35 8.21
C CYS A 56 -19.43 2.56 7.39
N ALA A 57 -19.42 2.44 6.07
CA ALA A 57 -19.86 3.47 5.15
C ALA A 57 -20.56 2.85 3.94
N VAL A 58 -21.46 3.62 3.32
CA VAL A 58 -22.13 3.27 2.06
C VAL A 58 -21.18 3.47 0.88
N ASN A 59 -20.41 4.56 0.91
CA ASN A 59 -19.39 4.90 -0.08
C ASN A 59 -18.04 5.14 0.60
N CYS A 60 -16.95 4.89 -0.12
CA CYS A 60 -15.62 5.07 0.41
C CYS A 60 -14.64 5.50 -0.67
N GLU A 61 -14.13 6.73 -0.53
CA GLU A 61 -13.10 7.27 -1.39
C GLU A 61 -11.74 7.11 -0.70
N ALA A 62 -10.95 6.16 -1.18
CA ALA A 62 -9.60 5.95 -0.68
C ALA A 62 -8.67 7.05 -1.19
N GLY A 63 -7.86 7.62 -0.30
CA GLY A 63 -6.97 8.72 -0.68
C GLY A 63 -6.36 9.42 0.52
N CYS A 64 -5.42 10.33 0.26
CA CYS A 64 -4.80 11.15 1.28
C CYS A 64 -4.68 12.59 0.81
N ILE A 65 -5.13 13.51 1.65
CA ILE A 65 -4.89 14.93 1.47
C ILE A 65 -3.82 15.38 2.46
N VAL A 66 -2.91 16.23 1.98
CA VAL A 66 -1.83 16.83 2.76
C VAL A 66 -2.04 18.33 2.81
N ILE A 67 -2.10 18.89 4.02
CA ILE A 67 -2.43 20.28 4.27
C ILE A 67 -1.30 20.92 5.08
N GLY A 68 -0.84 22.10 4.67
CA GLY A 68 0.16 22.89 5.38
C GLY A 68 1.59 22.73 4.84
N GLU A 69 2.43 23.70 5.18
CA GLU A 69 3.83 23.79 4.71
C GLU A 69 4.80 23.21 5.75
N ARG A 70 5.01 23.93 6.87
CA ARG A 70 5.90 23.49 7.96
C ARG A 70 5.26 22.41 8.84
N THR A 71 3.99 22.55 9.17
CA THR A 71 3.22 21.48 9.83
C THR A 71 2.33 20.85 8.78
N LYS A 72 2.71 19.65 8.34
CA LYS A 72 1.94 18.90 7.34
C LYS A 72 0.95 18.01 8.06
N LEU A 73 -0.33 18.30 7.89
CA LEU A 73 -1.43 17.45 8.31
C LEU A 73 -1.79 16.50 7.17
N TYR A 74 -1.81 15.20 7.47
CA TYR A 74 -2.19 14.13 6.56
C TYR A 74 -3.55 13.61 7.00
N ALA A 75 -4.56 13.71 6.14
CA ALA A 75 -5.86 13.07 6.34
C ALA A 75 -6.03 11.97 5.29
N CYS A 76 -5.95 10.73 5.76
CA CYS A 76 -5.93 9.54 4.92
C CYS A 76 -7.15 8.67 5.15
N THR A 77 -7.76 8.20 4.06
CA THR A 77 -8.89 7.28 4.06
C THR A 77 -8.49 5.97 3.40
N SER A 78 -8.79 4.85 4.04
CA SER A 78 -8.63 3.51 3.47
C SER A 78 -9.93 2.71 3.61
N CYS A 79 -10.22 1.89 2.60
CA CYS A 79 -11.49 1.18 2.43
C CYS A 79 -11.24 -0.32 2.26
N CYS A 80 -12.11 -1.15 2.80
CA CYS A 80 -12.10 -2.59 2.56
C CYS A 80 -13.49 -3.20 2.82
N GLU A 81 -13.80 -4.32 2.18
CA GLU A 81 -15.17 -4.90 2.19
C GLU A 81 -15.28 -6.18 3.04
N LYS A 82 -14.15 -6.75 3.46
CA LYS A 82 -14.15 -7.95 4.31
C LYS A 82 -14.59 -7.60 5.74
N SER A 83 -15.35 -8.46 6.40
CA SER A 83 -15.71 -8.26 7.80
C SER A 83 -14.46 -8.04 8.67
N LEU A 84 -14.50 -7.01 9.52
CA LEU A 84 -13.43 -6.67 10.47
C LEU A 84 -12.06 -6.40 9.81
N CYS A 85 -12.01 -6.01 8.54
CA CYS A 85 -10.74 -5.74 7.84
C CYS A 85 -10.08 -4.41 8.22
N ASN A 86 -10.84 -3.48 8.79
CA ASN A 86 -10.40 -2.12 9.11
C ASN A 86 -9.59 -2.03 10.42
N THR A 87 -8.82 -3.06 10.75
CA THR A 87 -7.99 -3.16 11.96
C THR A 87 -6.71 -2.32 11.88
N GLY A 88 -6.18 -2.10 10.67
CA GLY A 88 -4.94 -1.36 10.46
C GLY A 88 -4.99 0.12 10.90
N ARG A 89 -3.82 0.76 10.95
CA ARG A 89 -3.66 2.18 11.32
C ARG A 89 -3.97 3.16 10.18
N GLY A 90 -4.84 2.79 9.24
CA GLY A 90 -5.18 3.62 8.07
C GLY A 90 -3.94 4.08 7.31
N ARG A 91 -3.10 3.14 6.85
CA ARG A 91 -1.99 3.52 5.96
C ARG A 91 -2.61 4.12 4.71
N ALA A 92 -2.23 5.36 4.41
CA ALA A 92 -2.22 5.82 3.03
C ALA A 92 -1.70 4.68 2.16
N MET A 93 -2.44 4.26 1.14
CA MET A 93 -1.77 3.60 0.03
C MET A 93 -0.76 4.63 -0.46
N THR A 94 0.51 4.48 -0.09
CA THR A 94 1.59 5.23 -0.68
C THR A 94 1.72 4.71 -2.09
N THR A 95 0.87 5.17 -3.01
CA THR A 95 1.08 5.03 -4.46
C THR A 95 2.19 5.98 -4.92
N PHE A 96 3.23 6.11 -4.10
CA PHE A 96 4.55 6.61 -4.42
C PHE A 96 5.57 5.62 -3.84
N GLN A 97 5.41 4.34 -4.15
CA GLN A 97 6.62 3.63 -4.58
C GLN A 97 6.85 4.14 -6.01
N ARG A 98 7.76 5.11 -6.16
CA ARG A 98 8.51 5.20 -7.41
C ARG A 98 9.22 3.85 -7.51
N VAL A 99 8.58 2.88 -8.16
CA VAL A 99 9.32 1.74 -8.68
C VAL A 99 10.25 2.40 -9.69
N GLU A 100 11.50 2.58 -9.31
CA GLU A 100 12.57 2.66 -10.30
C GLU A 100 12.54 1.31 -11.02
N THR A 101 11.69 1.18 -12.03
CA THR A 101 11.87 0.19 -13.08
C THR A 101 13.02 0.66 -13.98
N GLY A 102 14.16 0.96 -13.37
CA GLY A 102 15.44 1.00 -14.05
C GLY A 102 16.05 -0.39 -13.95
N ILE A 103 16.42 -0.98 -15.09
CA ILE A 103 17.30 -2.16 -15.20
C ILE A 103 16.61 -3.54 -15.11
N GLY A 104 15.28 -3.65 -15.28
CA GLY A 104 14.60 -4.95 -15.41
C GLY A 104 14.37 -5.43 -16.85
N THR A 105 14.38 -4.53 -17.83
CA THR A 105 13.91 -4.79 -19.21
C THR A 105 15.02 -5.15 -20.21
N TRP A 106 16.30 -5.13 -19.81
CA TRP A 106 17.40 -5.48 -20.71
C TRP A 106 17.78 -6.96 -20.71
N TRP A 107 17.39 -7.72 -19.68
CA TRP A 107 17.84 -9.10 -19.54
C TRP A 107 16.91 -10.11 -20.25
N CYS A 108 15.66 -9.73 -20.55
CA CYS A 108 14.76 -10.58 -21.36
C CYS A 108 15.08 -10.56 -22.86
N ALA A 109 15.71 -9.50 -23.39
CA ALA A 109 16.07 -9.43 -24.81
C ALA A 109 17.26 -10.32 -25.18
N VAL A 110 18.20 -10.53 -24.24
CA VAL A 110 19.40 -11.35 -24.48
C VAL A 110 19.07 -12.84 -24.56
N LEU A 111 18.10 -13.33 -23.78
CA LEU A 111 17.69 -14.74 -23.80
C LEU A 111 16.88 -15.13 -25.04
N LEU A 112 16.17 -14.18 -25.66
CA LEU A 112 15.45 -14.46 -26.91
C LEU A 112 16.40 -14.55 -28.12
N LEU A 113 17.48 -13.76 -28.15
CA LEU A 113 18.45 -13.79 -29.26
C LEU A 113 19.37 -15.03 -29.22
N SER A 114 19.68 -15.60 -28.04
CA SER A 114 20.49 -16.83 -27.99
C SER A 114 19.74 -18.08 -28.47
N SER A 115 18.39 -18.07 -28.42
CA SER A 115 17.59 -19.19 -28.92
C SER A 115 17.45 -19.24 -30.45
N MET A 116 17.68 -18.13 -31.15
CA MET A 116 17.66 -18.10 -32.63
C MET A 116 18.97 -18.56 -33.29
N GLN A 117 20.12 -18.52 -32.59
CA GLN A 117 21.38 -19.02 -33.16
C GLN A 117 21.61 -20.53 -32.98
N GLN A 118 20.90 -21.21 -32.06
CA GLN A 118 21.04 -22.65 -31.91
C GLN A 118 20.25 -23.47 -32.95
N ARG A 119 19.32 -22.86 -33.70
CA ARG A 119 18.60 -23.55 -34.80
C ARG A 119 19.37 -23.62 -36.13
N PHE A 120 20.47 -22.88 -36.30
CA PHE A 120 21.26 -22.93 -37.54
C PHE A 120 22.45 -23.90 -37.49
N PHE A 121 22.91 -24.34 -36.32
CA PHE A 121 24.08 -25.24 -36.21
C PHE A 121 23.75 -26.74 -36.19
N VAL A 122 22.49 -27.13 -36.00
CA VAL A 122 22.09 -28.56 -36.00
C VAL A 122 21.83 -29.09 -37.43
N TRP A 123 21.77 -28.21 -38.44
CA TRP A 123 21.67 -28.59 -39.85
C TRP A 123 22.97 -28.35 -40.63
N SER A 124 24.12 -28.74 -40.07
CA SER A 124 25.37 -28.75 -40.83
C SER A 124 26.23 -30.01 -40.65
N ASN A 125 25.89 -30.92 -39.74
CA ASN A 125 26.68 -32.15 -39.54
C ASN A 125 25.79 -33.38 -39.49
N SER A 126 25.57 -33.98 -40.66
CA SER A 126 25.30 -35.40 -40.82
C SER A 126 26.11 -35.89 -42.01
N PRO A 127 27.15 -36.72 -41.80
CA PRO A 127 27.83 -37.36 -42.91
C PRO A 127 26.90 -38.44 -43.48
N LEU A 128 26.64 -38.33 -44.78
CA LEU A 128 26.18 -39.41 -45.63
C LEU A 128 27.20 -40.56 -45.59
N LEU A 129 26.76 -41.78 -45.28
CA LEU A 129 26.72 -42.90 -46.24
C LEU A 129 26.34 -44.20 -45.53
N ALA A 130 25.23 -44.77 -45.99
CA ALA A 130 24.97 -46.20 -45.97
C ALA A 130 25.56 -46.81 -47.25
N VAL A 131 25.90 -48.09 -47.14
CA VAL A 131 26.47 -49.05 -48.12
C VAL A 131 27.99 -49.07 -48.19
#